data_AF-A0A0F9SEB4-F1
#
_entry.id   AF-A0A0F9SEB4-F1
#
_cell.length_a   1.000
_cell.length_b   1.000
_cell.length_c   1.000
_cell.angle_alpha   90.00
_cell.angle_beta   90.00
_cell.angle_gamma   90.00
#
_symmetry.space_group_name_H-M   'P 1'
#
loop_
_entity.id
_entity.type
_entity.pdbx_description
1 polymer ?
#
loop_
_entity_poly.entity_id
_entity_poly.type
_entity_poly.pdbx_seq_one_letter_code
_entity_poly.pdbx_strand_id
1 'polypeptide(L)'
;MRIDNRASRIRSLLFLLIIVAFFPLIASYTDNIFTNKYESDYNDPQQVKTAILGNDPWWDSDWPYRILINVTNQESVDLKNYGVSIDFPYDDAEYIVKVNNTLKDIRIIEYASGVAYERKYYIFQDYPSTGEARIFFNTNVSASGSETDTYLYFGNMGVASTAVEDGLGYVKNGDFEYFPSGDTPTVSPYDPVGWNWSHNPPEDLIPAWGLIPNDPYTTTETVPIAYWQNALVNITSGHVRNVGYTYKWGTTEINLPAKRKDILRADDNYAGVVYSNSFVVPIVGNGDPSVDTIFLNLWRNVRVCSFDLEDGYFVRIINASAGLSNPDNHQVIGSPGYFEYFTGVGATNQGHTLANYSQGGSTSSGTVETLGVEEGLFGEIKLNLSNYMGMNVSLEVGMFGGEGIGGSDDVGFGQIDNVYFDYTVDTALNELQSQQSQIIIITRDVDGNIIPGAEVSLVQNNIVVDTQTTDDTGETTFSNINYGIYNFTVNSTFAPGVEQVVFNSTEAN
;
A
#
# COMPACT_ATOMS: atom_id res chain seq x y z
N MET A 1 28.75 83.50 -13.48
CA MET A 1 29.20 82.94 -12.19
C MET A 1 28.13 81.97 -11.70
N ARG A 2 28.46 81.05 -10.77
CA ARG A 2 27.56 80.04 -10.15
C ARG A 2 26.37 80.75 -9.42
N ILE A 3 25.22 80.16 -9.06
CA ILE A 3 24.88 78.75 -8.70
C ILE A 3 23.44 78.34 -9.14
N ASP A 4 23.30 77.04 -9.39
CA ASP A 4 22.12 76.13 -9.49
C ASP A 4 21.12 76.14 -8.28
N ASN A 5 19.98 75.43 -8.19
CA ASN A 5 19.04 74.73 -9.10
C ASN A 5 17.70 74.42 -8.35
N ARG A 6 16.57 74.22 -9.07
CA ARG A 6 15.57 73.10 -8.92
C ARG A 6 14.15 73.42 -9.45
N ALA A 7 13.58 72.47 -10.21
CA ALA A 7 12.15 72.28 -10.56
C ALA A 7 11.46 73.40 -11.38
N SER A 8 10.44 73.18 -12.24
CA SER A 8 9.71 71.99 -12.75
C SER A 8 8.97 72.40 -14.05
N ARG A 9 8.57 71.59 -15.05
CA ARG A 9 8.52 70.12 -15.29
C ARG A 9 8.57 69.84 -16.82
N ILE A 10 8.49 68.57 -17.25
CA ILE A 10 8.56 68.08 -18.65
C ILE A 10 7.32 67.17 -18.92
N ARG A 11 6.65 67.03 -20.09
CA ARG A 11 6.78 67.35 -21.56
C ARG A 11 7.08 66.14 -22.48
N SER A 12 6.57 66.25 -23.73
CA SER A 12 6.97 65.53 -24.96
C SER A 12 6.57 64.05 -25.15
N LEU A 13 6.24 63.53 -26.35
CA LEU A 13 5.74 64.13 -27.62
C LEU A 13 5.19 63.02 -28.58
N LEU A 14 4.31 63.39 -29.54
CA LEU A 14 3.97 62.80 -30.88
C LEU A 14 4.46 61.36 -31.24
N PHE A 15 3.71 60.49 -31.96
CA PHE A 15 2.80 60.66 -33.12
C PHE A 15 1.97 59.33 -33.34
N LEU A 16 1.11 59.02 -34.33
CA LEU A 16 0.58 59.64 -35.58
C LEU A 16 -0.86 59.07 -35.91
N LEU A 17 -1.47 59.54 -37.01
CA LEU A 17 -2.70 59.14 -37.75
C LEU A 17 -2.55 57.85 -38.61
N ILE A 18 -3.54 57.13 -39.19
CA ILE A 18 -4.87 57.41 -39.84
C ILE A 18 -5.66 56.05 -39.89
N ILE A 19 -6.95 55.85 -39.49
CA ILE A 19 -8.30 56.25 -40.01
C ILE A 19 -9.10 55.12 -40.76
N VAL A 20 -10.24 54.66 -40.16
CA VAL A 20 -11.60 54.37 -40.76
C VAL A 20 -11.76 53.20 -41.80
N ALA A 21 -12.82 52.36 -41.90
CA ALA A 21 -14.15 52.24 -41.23
C ALA A 21 -14.79 50.80 -41.25
N PHE A 22 -15.61 50.53 -40.22
CA PHE A 22 -16.99 49.93 -40.21
C PHE A 22 -17.42 48.68 -41.05
N PHE A 23 -17.78 47.59 -40.32
CA PHE A 23 -18.98 46.70 -40.46
C PHE A 23 -19.18 45.88 -41.79
N PRO A 24 -20.08 44.86 -41.82
CA PRO A 24 -20.02 43.60 -41.06
C PRO A 24 -20.27 42.36 -41.97
N LEU A 25 -20.22 41.12 -41.46
CA LEU A 25 -20.95 40.01 -42.10
C LEU A 25 -21.36 38.90 -41.11
N ILE A 26 -22.57 38.37 -41.30
CA ILE A 26 -23.10 37.15 -40.68
C ILE A 26 -23.28 36.11 -41.80
N ALA A 27 -23.26 34.83 -41.45
CA ALA A 27 -23.23 33.69 -42.38
C ALA A 27 -24.40 33.61 -43.37
N SER A 28 -24.13 32.91 -44.48
CA SER A 28 -25.13 32.29 -45.37
C SER A 28 -24.88 30.77 -45.39
N TYR A 29 -25.93 29.97 -45.48
CA TYR A 29 -25.90 28.52 -45.22
C TYR A 29 -26.66 27.74 -46.32
N THR A 30 -26.05 26.66 -46.82
CA THR A 30 -26.69 25.54 -47.54
C THR A 30 -25.76 24.33 -47.37
N ASP A 31 -26.07 23.36 -46.51
CA ASP A 31 -27.04 22.28 -46.74
C ASP A 31 -26.71 21.37 -47.95
N ASN A 32 -26.16 20.18 -47.68
CA ASN A 32 -27.05 19.07 -47.33
C ASN A 32 -26.37 17.88 -46.64
N ILE A 33 -27.19 17.20 -45.85
CA ILE A 33 -26.87 16.03 -45.01
C ILE A 33 -26.58 14.79 -45.87
N PHE A 34 -25.57 14.02 -45.49
CA PHE A 34 -25.70 12.56 -45.44
C PHE A 34 -25.09 12.02 -44.14
N THR A 35 -25.95 11.66 -43.20
CA THR A 35 -25.58 10.86 -42.04
C THR A 35 -25.22 9.45 -42.49
N ASN A 36 -23.99 9.02 -42.23
CA ASN A 36 -23.66 7.60 -42.14
C ASN A 36 -23.13 7.33 -40.73
N LYS A 37 -24.06 7.01 -39.81
CA LYS A 37 -23.69 6.42 -38.52
C LYS A 37 -23.32 4.95 -38.78
N TYR A 38 -22.07 4.72 -39.16
CA TYR A 38 -21.44 3.43 -38.95
C TYR A 38 -20.54 3.53 -37.75
N GLU A 39 -20.99 2.91 -36.66
CA GLU A 39 -20.09 2.45 -35.61
C GLU A 39 -19.22 1.35 -36.22
N SER A 40 -17.95 1.68 -36.44
CA SER A 40 -16.85 0.73 -36.43
C SER A 40 -15.84 1.31 -35.47
N ASP A 41 -15.50 0.56 -34.43
CA ASP A 41 -14.56 1.00 -33.39
C ASP A 41 -13.19 1.26 -34.02
N TYR A 42 -12.94 2.53 -34.36
CA TYR A 42 -11.62 2.97 -34.77
C TYR A 42 -10.78 3.05 -33.50
N ASN A 43 -10.05 1.96 -33.22
CA ASN A 43 -9.05 1.93 -32.17
C ASN A 43 -8.07 3.09 -32.40
N ASP A 44 -8.24 4.17 -31.64
CA ASP A 44 -7.29 5.27 -31.56
C ASP A 44 -5.93 4.65 -31.19
N PRO A 45 -4.86 4.86 -31.98
CA PRO A 45 -3.57 4.20 -31.74
C PRO A 45 -2.95 4.74 -30.45
N GLN A 46 -3.31 4.09 -29.33
CA GLN A 46 -3.05 4.42 -27.93
C GLN A 46 -2.19 5.68 -27.74
N GLN A 47 -2.86 6.85 -27.76
CA GLN A 47 -2.17 8.12 -27.57
C GLN A 47 -1.45 8.12 -26.23
N VAL A 48 -0.15 8.40 -26.26
CA VAL A 48 0.70 8.33 -25.06
C VAL A 48 0.25 9.43 -24.10
N LYS A 49 -0.38 9.00 -23.02
CA LYS A 49 -0.76 9.86 -21.90
C LYS A 49 0.51 10.38 -21.23
N THR A 50 0.97 11.52 -21.71
CA THR A 50 2.16 12.18 -21.18
C THR A 50 1.85 12.66 -19.78
N ALA A 51 2.77 12.40 -18.85
CA ALA A 51 2.62 12.72 -17.44
C ALA A 51 2.29 14.22 -17.23
N ILE A 52 1.10 14.52 -16.70
CA ILE A 52 0.70 15.90 -16.34
C ILE A 52 1.44 16.34 -15.05
N LEU A 53 1.82 15.36 -14.22
CA LEU A 53 2.59 15.48 -12.99
C LEU A 53 3.69 14.39 -13.01
N GLY A 54 4.83 14.64 -12.37
CA GLY A 54 6.00 13.75 -12.41
C GLY A 54 6.77 13.85 -13.73
N ASN A 55 8.05 14.24 -13.69
CA ASN A 55 8.88 14.49 -14.88
C ASN A 55 10.16 13.64 -14.93
N ASP A 56 10.22 12.59 -14.12
CA ASP A 56 11.47 11.85 -13.90
C ASP A 56 11.82 10.95 -15.10
N PRO A 57 13.14 10.81 -15.42
CA PRO A 57 13.60 9.97 -16.52
C PRO A 57 13.24 8.51 -16.26
N TRP A 58 13.08 7.72 -17.31
CA TRP A 58 12.74 6.31 -17.18
C TRP A 58 13.81 5.55 -16.40
N TRP A 59 13.41 4.75 -15.39
CA TRP A 59 14.34 4.09 -14.46
C TRP A 59 15.22 3.02 -15.13
N ASP A 60 14.57 2.09 -15.82
CA ASP A 60 15.16 0.89 -16.40
C ASP A 60 14.38 0.56 -17.69
N SER A 61 15.10 0.30 -18.79
CA SER A 61 14.51 0.06 -20.11
C SER A 61 13.77 -1.25 -20.25
N ASP A 62 13.98 -2.20 -19.35
CA ASP A 62 13.32 -3.50 -19.42
C ASP A 62 11.89 -3.45 -18.80
N TRP A 63 11.46 -2.27 -18.34
CA TRP A 63 10.18 -2.01 -17.67
C TRP A 63 9.31 -1.08 -18.53
N PRO A 64 8.51 -1.60 -19.48
CA PRO A 64 7.87 -0.79 -20.51
C PRO A 64 6.69 0.08 -20.04
N TYR A 65 6.21 -0.09 -18.80
CA TYR A 65 5.07 0.64 -18.26
C TYR A 65 5.35 1.25 -16.88
N ARG A 66 4.77 2.43 -16.62
CA ARG A 66 4.72 3.02 -15.28
C ARG A 66 3.45 3.82 -15.01
N ILE A 67 3.10 4.00 -13.75
CA ILE A 67 2.07 4.94 -13.26
C ILE A 67 2.72 5.81 -12.18
N LEU A 68 2.49 7.13 -12.21
CA LEU A 68 2.84 8.00 -11.09
C LEU A 68 1.91 7.73 -9.91
N ILE A 69 2.49 7.51 -8.73
CA ILE A 69 1.77 7.53 -7.45
C ILE A 69 1.93 8.93 -6.86
N ASN A 70 0.85 9.70 -6.82
CA ASN A 70 0.82 10.93 -6.04
C ASN A 70 0.58 10.58 -4.57
N VAL A 71 1.42 11.11 -3.68
CA VAL A 71 1.30 10.94 -2.22
C VAL A 71 1.07 12.31 -1.58
N THR A 72 -0.06 12.52 -0.90
CA THR A 72 -0.45 13.81 -0.32
C THR A 72 -0.61 13.71 1.19
N ASN A 73 0.14 14.54 1.92
CA ASN A 73 0.04 14.68 3.37
C ASN A 73 -0.80 15.92 3.70
N GLN A 74 -1.97 15.74 4.31
CA GLN A 74 -2.80 16.86 4.75
C GLN A 74 -2.36 17.44 6.10
N GLU A 75 -1.49 16.73 6.83
CA GLU A 75 -1.14 17.00 8.22
C GLU A 75 -0.13 18.15 8.34
N SER A 76 -0.09 18.81 9.49
CA SER A 76 0.81 19.95 9.76
C SER A 76 2.24 19.54 10.20
N VAL A 77 2.60 18.27 10.00
CA VAL A 77 3.86 17.64 10.42
C VAL A 77 4.46 16.83 9.27
N ASP A 78 5.80 16.79 9.19
CA ASP A 78 6.49 15.86 8.29
C ASP A 78 6.23 14.42 8.73
N LEU A 79 6.08 13.50 7.77
CA LEU A 79 5.94 12.07 8.03
C LEU A 79 7.05 11.31 7.32
N LYS A 80 7.88 10.56 8.07
CA LYS A 80 9.11 9.91 7.59
C LYS A 80 9.09 8.42 7.90
N ASN A 81 9.41 7.60 6.90
CA ASN A 81 9.16 6.15 6.88
C ASN A 81 7.69 5.79 7.17
N TYR A 82 6.74 6.61 6.73
CA TYR A 82 5.31 6.40 7.00
C TYR A 82 4.70 5.44 5.97
N GLY A 83 3.88 4.49 6.42
CA GLY A 83 3.27 3.49 5.54
C GLY A 83 2.08 4.04 4.75
N VAL A 84 2.11 3.91 3.42
CA VAL A 84 1.01 4.32 2.52
C VAL A 84 0.74 3.25 1.45
N SER A 85 -0.52 2.86 1.26
CA SER A 85 -0.92 1.82 0.31
C SER A 85 -1.59 2.41 -0.93
N ILE A 86 -1.57 1.67 -2.04
CA ILE A 86 -2.37 1.92 -3.25
C ILE A 86 -3.14 0.64 -3.62
N ASP A 87 -4.31 0.78 -4.23
CA ASP A 87 -5.05 -0.34 -4.81
C ASP A 87 -4.86 -0.33 -6.34
N PHE A 88 -4.44 -1.47 -6.92
CA PHE A 88 -4.07 -1.61 -8.33
C PHE A 88 -4.97 -2.67 -9.02
N PRO A 89 -5.82 -2.29 -10.00
CA PRO A 89 -6.81 -3.18 -10.61
C PRO A 89 -6.18 -4.04 -11.74
N TYR A 90 -5.34 -5.01 -11.36
CA TYR A 90 -4.51 -5.78 -12.28
C TYR A 90 -5.26 -6.60 -13.35
N ASP A 91 -6.53 -6.95 -13.13
CA ASP A 91 -7.36 -7.73 -14.07
C ASP A 91 -8.21 -6.84 -15.00
N ASP A 92 -8.15 -5.50 -14.87
CA ASP A 92 -8.74 -4.59 -15.86
C ASP A 92 -8.13 -4.83 -17.25
N ALA A 93 -8.93 -4.65 -18.31
CA ALA A 93 -8.48 -4.77 -19.69
C ALA A 93 -7.27 -3.87 -20.04
N GLU A 94 -7.05 -2.78 -19.30
CA GLU A 94 -5.82 -1.97 -19.42
C GLU A 94 -4.58 -2.68 -18.86
N TYR A 95 -4.68 -3.50 -17.81
CA TYR A 95 -3.52 -4.04 -17.07
C TYR A 95 -3.30 -5.55 -17.23
N ILE A 96 -4.34 -6.34 -17.48
CA ILE A 96 -4.31 -7.82 -17.53
C ILE A 96 -3.31 -8.41 -18.53
N VAL A 97 -3.01 -7.68 -19.63
CA VAL A 97 -2.00 -8.08 -20.64
C VAL A 97 -0.61 -7.46 -20.42
N LYS A 98 -0.44 -6.68 -19.35
CA LYS A 98 0.77 -5.89 -19.05
C LYS A 98 1.48 -6.31 -17.76
N VAL A 99 0.91 -7.20 -16.94
CA VAL A 99 1.55 -7.78 -15.75
C VAL A 99 1.55 -9.30 -15.79
N ASN A 100 2.44 -9.95 -15.03
CA ASN A 100 2.35 -11.39 -14.82
C ASN A 100 1.32 -11.73 -13.73
N ASN A 101 0.76 -12.94 -13.80
CA ASN A 101 -0.33 -13.40 -12.93
C ASN A 101 0.04 -13.54 -11.43
N THR A 102 1.30 -13.30 -11.08
CA THR A 102 1.81 -13.29 -9.70
C THR A 102 2.23 -11.90 -9.22
N LEU A 103 2.06 -10.88 -10.06
CA LEU A 103 2.42 -9.47 -9.83
C LEU A 103 3.90 -9.25 -9.47
N LYS A 104 4.78 -10.21 -9.79
CA LYS A 104 6.21 -10.19 -9.43
C LYS A 104 7.05 -9.28 -10.33
N ASP A 105 6.47 -8.86 -11.45
CA ASP A 105 6.92 -7.82 -12.37
C ASP A 105 6.26 -6.46 -12.07
N ILE A 106 6.02 -6.15 -10.79
CA ILE A 106 5.73 -4.80 -10.29
C ILE A 106 6.91 -4.31 -9.43
N ARG A 107 7.21 -3.01 -9.47
CA ARG A 107 8.22 -2.31 -8.64
C ARG A 107 7.69 -0.96 -8.16
N ILE A 108 8.12 -0.49 -6.99
CA ILE A 108 7.88 0.88 -6.52
C ILE A 108 9.22 1.65 -6.51
N ILE A 109 9.34 2.68 -7.33
CA ILE A 109 10.58 3.45 -7.54
C ILE A 109 10.37 4.91 -7.12
N GLU A 110 11.28 5.47 -6.31
CA GLU A 110 11.31 6.87 -5.86
C GLU A 110 12.52 7.61 -6.46
N TYR A 111 12.41 8.92 -6.72
CA TYR A 111 13.44 9.73 -7.38
C TYR A 111 13.98 10.87 -6.49
N ALA A 112 14.66 10.54 -5.39
CA ALA A 112 15.30 11.56 -4.57
C ALA A 112 16.33 12.37 -5.38
N SER A 113 16.03 13.65 -5.63
CA SER A 113 16.85 14.55 -6.45
C SER A 113 17.15 14.02 -7.87
N GLY A 114 16.20 13.27 -8.46
CA GLY A 114 16.36 12.66 -9.80
C GLY A 114 17.22 11.40 -9.83
N VAL A 115 17.66 10.88 -8.67
CA VAL A 115 18.30 9.57 -8.55
C VAL A 115 17.24 8.54 -8.18
N ALA A 116 16.92 7.68 -9.14
CA ALA A 116 15.99 6.58 -8.93
C ALA A 116 16.53 5.56 -7.91
N TYR A 117 15.69 5.11 -6.99
CA TYR A 117 15.92 3.91 -6.20
C TYR A 117 14.63 3.16 -5.92
N GLU A 118 14.76 1.86 -5.69
CA GLU A 118 13.66 0.98 -5.37
C GLU A 118 13.27 1.14 -3.89
N ARG A 119 12.03 1.55 -3.61
CA ARG A 119 11.46 1.51 -2.26
C ARG A 119 11.34 0.04 -1.82
N LYS A 120 11.33 -0.23 -0.52
CA LYS A 120 10.77 -1.50 -0.04
C LYS A 120 9.24 -1.45 -0.16
N TYR A 121 8.65 -2.49 -0.74
CA TYR A 121 7.21 -2.61 -0.94
C TYR A 121 6.74 -4.05 -0.74
N TYR A 122 5.45 -4.24 -0.48
CA TYR A 122 4.77 -5.53 -0.33
C TYR A 122 3.51 -5.52 -1.19
N ILE A 123 3.19 -6.65 -1.85
CA ILE A 123 2.01 -6.79 -2.69
C ILE A 123 1.06 -7.79 -2.02
N PHE A 124 -0.16 -7.34 -1.77
CA PHE A 124 -1.28 -8.18 -1.40
C PHE A 124 -2.21 -8.35 -2.61
N GLN A 125 -2.12 -9.49 -3.28
CA GLN A 125 -3.04 -9.87 -4.36
C GLN A 125 -4.32 -10.44 -3.76
N ASP A 126 -5.46 -10.02 -4.29
CA ASP A 126 -6.77 -10.43 -3.79
C ASP A 126 -7.09 -11.93 -3.94
N TYR A 127 -8.09 -12.38 -3.17
CA TYR A 127 -8.62 -13.72 -3.29
C TYR A 127 -10.08 -13.83 -2.81
N PRO A 128 -10.93 -14.60 -3.51
CA PRO A 128 -10.67 -15.25 -4.80
C PRO A 128 -10.70 -14.21 -5.94
N SER A 129 -9.56 -14.03 -6.62
CA SER A 129 -9.29 -13.12 -7.76
C SER A 129 -10.49 -12.27 -8.19
N THR A 130 -10.64 -11.09 -7.59
CA THR A 130 -11.70 -10.11 -7.89
C THR A 130 -11.24 -9.07 -8.91
N GLY A 131 -9.92 -8.90 -9.05
CA GLY A 131 -9.23 -8.09 -10.05
C GLY A 131 -8.30 -7.02 -9.48
N GLU A 132 -8.11 -6.95 -8.16
CA GLU A 132 -7.43 -5.86 -7.47
C GLU A 132 -6.27 -6.35 -6.58
N ALA A 133 -5.22 -5.54 -6.42
CA ALA A 133 -4.11 -5.83 -5.53
C ALA A 133 -3.69 -4.59 -4.74
N ARG A 134 -3.63 -4.71 -3.41
CA ARG A 134 -3.17 -3.64 -2.51
C ARG A 134 -1.66 -3.69 -2.38
N ILE A 135 -0.98 -2.61 -2.74
CA ILE A 135 0.48 -2.50 -2.72
C ILE A 135 0.89 -1.50 -1.66
N PHE A 136 1.63 -1.98 -0.67
CA PHE A 136 2.07 -1.25 0.51
C PHE A 136 3.53 -0.82 0.35
N PHE A 137 3.86 0.44 0.64
CA PHE A 137 5.23 0.94 0.67
C PHE A 137 5.40 2.07 1.70
N ASN A 138 6.64 2.40 2.05
CA ASN A 138 6.92 3.54 2.94
C ASN A 138 7.32 4.78 2.16
N THR A 139 6.76 5.91 2.57
CA THR A 139 7.05 7.24 2.03
C THR A 139 7.76 8.14 3.03
N ASN A 140 8.38 9.21 2.51
CA ASN A 140 8.70 10.41 3.27
C ASN A 140 7.94 11.55 2.61
N VAL A 141 7.15 12.32 3.37
CA VAL A 141 6.33 13.41 2.82
C VAL A 141 6.32 14.61 3.76
N SER A 142 6.48 15.79 3.18
CA SER A 142 6.58 17.05 3.93
C SER A 142 5.24 17.45 4.58
N ALA A 143 5.27 18.26 5.64
CA ALA A 143 4.07 18.86 6.24
C ALA A 143 3.23 19.61 5.19
N SER A 144 1.93 19.30 5.10
CA SER A 144 0.99 19.85 4.11
C SER A 144 1.47 19.73 2.64
N GLY A 145 2.31 18.72 2.36
CA GLY A 145 2.99 18.52 1.09
C GLY A 145 2.32 17.52 0.15
N SER A 146 2.87 17.39 -1.05
CA SER A 146 2.55 16.28 -1.96
C SER A 146 3.77 15.93 -2.79
N GLU A 147 4.15 14.65 -2.76
CA GLU A 147 5.28 14.13 -3.53
C GLU A 147 4.79 13.52 -4.85
N THR A 148 5.53 13.78 -5.93
CA THR A 148 5.23 13.35 -7.30
C THR A 148 6.45 12.69 -7.98
N ASP A 149 7.26 12.03 -7.16
CA ASP A 149 8.55 11.41 -7.51
C ASP A 149 8.51 9.87 -7.42
N THR A 150 7.36 9.29 -7.06
CA THR A 150 7.22 7.87 -6.72
C THR A 150 6.32 7.19 -7.75
N TYR A 151 6.79 6.11 -8.37
CA TYR A 151 6.15 5.47 -9.52
C TYR A 151 6.00 3.95 -9.31
N LEU A 152 4.87 3.41 -9.71
CA LEU A 152 4.66 1.98 -9.90
C LEU A 152 5.14 1.60 -11.32
N TYR A 153 6.19 0.80 -11.43
CA TYR A 153 6.74 0.29 -12.70
C TYR A 153 6.34 -1.18 -12.92
N PHE A 154 6.05 -1.57 -14.17
CA PHE A 154 5.65 -2.93 -14.50
C PHE A 154 5.88 -3.33 -15.98
N GLY A 155 5.59 -4.60 -16.31
CA GLY A 155 5.69 -5.17 -17.66
C GLY A 155 6.91 -6.04 -17.92
N ASN A 156 7.85 -6.12 -16.98
CA ASN A 156 9.05 -6.96 -17.09
C ASN A 156 8.74 -8.42 -16.68
N MET A 157 7.79 -9.07 -17.36
CA MET A 157 7.14 -10.32 -16.93
C MET A 157 8.08 -11.48 -16.54
N GLY A 158 9.34 -11.46 -17.00
CA GLY A 158 10.35 -12.50 -16.74
C GLY A 158 11.11 -12.39 -15.41
N VAL A 159 10.93 -11.32 -14.62
CA VAL A 159 11.71 -11.12 -13.38
C VAL A 159 11.12 -11.84 -12.16
N ALA A 160 12.00 -12.17 -11.21
CA ALA A 160 11.59 -12.51 -9.86
C ALA A 160 11.10 -11.26 -9.09
N SER A 161 10.29 -11.46 -8.05
CA SER A 161 9.88 -10.36 -7.18
C SER A 161 11.03 -9.89 -6.30
N THR A 162 11.04 -8.60 -6.00
CA THR A 162 11.82 -7.96 -4.94
C THR A 162 10.93 -7.41 -3.83
N ALA A 163 9.59 -7.59 -3.94
CA ALA A 163 8.66 -7.29 -2.87
C ALA A 163 9.07 -8.04 -1.59
N VAL A 164 9.11 -7.33 -0.47
CA VAL A 164 9.51 -7.89 0.82
C VAL A 164 8.29 -8.43 1.55
N GLU A 165 8.38 -9.67 2.00
CA GLU A 165 7.34 -10.32 2.82
C GLU A 165 7.38 -9.83 4.28
N ASP A 166 8.09 -8.73 4.59
CA ASP A 166 8.42 -8.31 5.96
C ASP A 166 8.38 -6.80 6.24
N GLY A 167 7.79 -6.48 7.40
CA GLY A 167 8.21 -5.38 8.28
C GLY A 167 8.30 -3.95 7.76
N LEU A 168 7.41 -3.52 6.86
CA LEU A 168 7.42 -2.17 6.27
C LEU A 168 7.01 -1.03 7.22
N GLY A 169 7.26 -1.06 8.53
CA GLY A 169 6.89 0.06 9.42
C GLY A 169 5.39 0.29 9.66
N TYR A 170 4.51 -0.39 8.91
CA TYR A 170 3.13 -0.66 9.33
C TYR A 170 3.12 -1.79 10.36
N VAL A 171 2.13 -1.77 11.25
CA VAL A 171 1.49 -3.05 11.60
C VAL A 171 0.73 -3.51 10.36
N LYS A 172 1.03 -4.71 9.86
CA LYS A 172 0.38 -5.29 8.66
C LYS A 172 -1.07 -5.71 8.98
N ASN A 173 -1.92 -4.75 9.29
CA ASN A 173 -3.22 -5.01 9.91
C ASN A 173 -4.21 -3.83 9.88
N GLY A 174 -4.27 -3.09 8.77
CA GLY A 174 -5.50 -2.36 8.46
C GLY A 174 -6.67 -3.34 8.42
N ASP A 175 -6.43 -4.48 7.76
CA ASP A 175 -7.32 -5.64 7.67
C ASP A 175 -6.51 -6.91 7.96
N PHE A 176 -7.06 -7.91 8.67
CA PHE A 176 -6.47 -9.27 8.76
C PHE A 176 -6.68 -10.07 7.46
N GLU A 177 -6.59 -9.42 6.31
CA GLU A 177 -6.95 -9.99 5.02
C GLU A 177 -5.94 -11.04 4.54
N TYR A 178 -6.27 -12.28 4.87
CA TYR A 178 -6.20 -13.45 4.00
C TYR A 178 -4.80 -13.96 3.56
N PHE A 179 -4.78 -15.14 2.93
CA PHE A 179 -3.61 -16.00 2.72
C PHE A 179 -3.32 -16.26 1.23
N PRO A 180 -2.15 -15.84 0.69
CA PRO A 180 -1.83 -15.99 -0.73
C PRO A 180 -1.39 -17.43 -1.08
N SER A 181 -2.35 -18.35 -1.19
CA SER A 181 -2.16 -19.61 -1.93
C SER A 181 -3.43 -20.02 -2.68
N GLY A 182 -3.25 -20.67 -3.83
CA GLY A 182 -4.34 -21.13 -4.71
C GLY A 182 -5.09 -22.39 -4.23
N ASP A 183 -4.77 -22.91 -3.05
CA ASP A 183 -5.44 -24.07 -2.47
C ASP A 183 -6.64 -23.63 -1.60
N THR A 184 -7.77 -24.33 -1.75
CA THR A 184 -8.95 -24.07 -0.92
C THR A 184 -8.65 -24.52 0.52
N PRO A 185 -8.97 -23.72 1.56
CA PRO A 185 -8.64 -24.02 2.96
C PRO A 185 -9.42 -25.25 3.45
N THR A 186 -8.81 -26.42 3.25
CA THR A 186 -9.35 -27.74 3.56
C THR A 186 -8.67 -28.38 4.78
N VAL A 187 -7.62 -27.74 5.28
CA VAL A 187 -6.98 -27.97 6.58
C VAL A 187 -6.58 -26.64 7.20
N SER A 188 -6.74 -26.55 8.52
CA SER A 188 -6.34 -25.46 9.43
C SER A 188 -4.93 -25.77 9.98
N PRO A 189 -4.12 -24.81 10.49
CA PRO A 189 -4.42 -23.41 10.83
C PRO A 189 -4.30 -22.42 9.67
N TYR A 190 -5.02 -21.30 9.81
CA TYR A 190 -4.75 -20.08 9.05
C TYR A 190 -3.53 -19.38 9.63
N ASP A 191 -2.57 -19.04 8.79
CA ASP A 191 -1.40 -18.25 9.17
C ASP A 191 -1.64 -16.77 8.78
N PRO A 192 -1.91 -15.86 9.73
CA PRO A 192 -2.23 -14.46 9.42
C PRO A 192 -1.00 -13.73 8.86
N VAL A 193 -1.05 -13.31 7.60
CA VAL A 193 0.12 -12.75 6.91
C VAL A 193 0.63 -11.50 7.64
N GLY A 194 1.88 -11.57 8.12
CA GLY A 194 2.46 -10.46 8.88
C GLY A 194 2.24 -10.49 10.39
N TRP A 195 1.69 -11.59 10.88
CA TRP A 195 1.49 -11.90 12.28
C TRP A 195 2.01 -13.30 12.56
N ASN A 196 2.28 -13.55 13.84
CA ASN A 196 2.72 -14.81 14.39
C ASN A 196 1.92 -15.03 15.68
N TRP A 197 1.77 -16.27 16.13
CA TRP A 197 1.02 -16.56 17.34
C TRP A 197 1.55 -17.81 18.05
N SER A 198 1.19 -17.95 19.32
CA SER A 198 1.60 -19.05 20.19
C SER A 198 0.49 -19.39 21.18
N HIS A 199 0.34 -20.68 21.50
CA HIS A 199 -0.49 -21.14 22.63
C HIS A 199 0.15 -20.80 23.99
N ASN A 200 1.49 -20.78 24.09
CA ASN A 200 2.18 -20.36 25.30
C ASN A 200 2.23 -18.82 25.37
N PRO A 201 1.63 -18.17 26.40
CA PRO A 201 1.87 -16.76 26.69
C PRO A 201 3.27 -16.58 27.32
N PRO A 202 3.90 -15.39 27.19
CA PRO A 202 5.21 -15.10 27.78
C PRO A 202 5.34 -15.43 29.28
N GLU A 203 6.42 -16.13 29.67
CA GLU A 203 6.73 -16.47 31.08
C GLU A 203 6.66 -15.28 32.05
N ASP A 204 6.94 -14.03 31.63
CA ASP A 204 6.94 -12.84 32.51
C ASP A 204 5.55 -12.34 32.92
N LEU A 205 4.48 -12.88 32.33
CA LEU A 205 3.10 -12.67 32.73
C LEU A 205 2.65 -13.60 33.87
N ILE A 206 3.36 -14.71 34.08
CA ILE A 206 2.91 -15.78 34.96
C ILE A 206 3.02 -15.34 36.44
N PRO A 207 1.93 -15.39 37.23
CA PRO A 207 1.98 -15.09 38.66
C PRO A 207 2.98 -16.01 39.36
N ALA A 208 3.91 -15.46 40.14
CA ALA A 208 5.05 -16.17 40.76
C ALA A 208 4.70 -17.26 41.82
N TRP A 209 3.44 -17.69 41.87
CA TRP A 209 2.87 -18.73 42.72
C TRP A 209 2.18 -19.85 41.92
N GLY A 210 1.80 -19.58 40.66
CA GLY A 210 1.18 -20.52 39.75
C GLY A 210 2.22 -21.08 38.78
N LEU A 211 2.21 -22.40 38.61
CA LEU A 211 2.62 -22.96 37.33
C LEU A 211 1.39 -22.89 36.42
N ILE A 212 1.39 -22.02 35.41
CA ILE A 212 0.79 -22.47 34.15
C ILE A 212 1.62 -23.72 33.79
N PRO A 213 1.01 -24.90 33.56
CA PRO A 213 1.77 -26.04 33.10
C PRO A 213 2.46 -25.62 31.79
N ASN A 214 3.80 -25.69 31.71
CA ASN A 214 4.47 -25.63 30.42
C ASN A 214 3.87 -26.75 29.58
N ASP A 215 3.00 -26.40 28.64
CA ASP A 215 2.22 -27.36 27.90
C ASP A 215 3.20 -28.32 27.18
N PRO A 216 3.24 -29.62 27.54
CA PRO A 216 4.12 -30.57 26.89
C PRO A 216 3.75 -30.79 25.42
N TYR A 217 2.57 -30.33 24.97
CA TYR A 217 2.11 -30.35 23.59
C TYR A 217 2.69 -29.20 22.74
N THR A 218 3.52 -28.31 23.32
CA THR A 218 4.24 -27.18 22.67
C THR A 218 5.01 -27.47 21.37
N THR A 219 5.15 -28.74 20.96
CA THR A 219 5.64 -29.10 19.61
C THR A 219 4.94 -30.29 18.96
N THR A 220 4.34 -31.22 19.72
CA THR A 220 3.67 -32.41 19.16
C THR A 220 2.57 -32.95 20.06
N GLU A 221 1.30 -32.85 19.66
CA GLU A 221 0.32 -33.87 20.02
C GLU A 221 -0.71 -34.15 18.92
N THR A 222 -1.41 -35.28 19.06
CA THR A 222 -2.31 -35.84 18.04
C THR A 222 -3.75 -35.31 18.11
N VAL A 223 -3.99 -34.23 18.86
CA VAL A 223 -5.30 -33.57 18.96
C VAL A 223 -5.72 -33.02 17.59
N PRO A 224 -6.89 -33.41 17.04
CA PRO A 224 -7.37 -32.88 15.76
C PRO A 224 -7.49 -31.36 15.77
N ILE A 225 -7.07 -30.69 14.71
CA ILE A 225 -6.92 -29.23 14.71
C ILE A 225 -8.25 -28.46 14.94
N ALA A 226 -9.40 -29.12 14.76
CA ALA A 226 -10.71 -28.56 15.08
C ALA A 226 -10.97 -28.30 16.59
N TYR A 227 -10.06 -28.68 17.49
CA TYR A 227 -10.14 -28.37 18.93
C TYR A 227 -9.29 -27.16 19.36
N TRP A 228 -8.35 -26.69 18.53
CA TRP A 228 -7.58 -25.46 18.79
C TRP A 228 -8.44 -24.24 18.38
N GLN A 229 -8.58 -23.27 19.28
CA GLN A 229 -9.60 -22.21 19.15
C GLN A 229 -9.02 -20.81 18.85
N ASN A 230 -7.69 -20.71 18.76
CA ASN A 230 -6.97 -19.55 18.22
C ASN A 230 -7.05 -19.58 16.69
N ALA A 231 -7.75 -18.62 16.07
CA ALA A 231 -8.03 -18.64 14.64
C ALA A 231 -8.37 -17.26 14.06
N LEU A 232 -8.04 -17.06 12.78
CA LEU A 232 -8.77 -16.08 11.95
C LEU A 232 -10.21 -16.56 11.75
N VAL A 233 -11.18 -15.71 12.07
CA VAL A 233 -12.61 -16.04 11.97
C VAL A 233 -13.35 -15.11 11.01
N ASN A 234 -13.99 -15.72 10.01
CA ASN A 234 -14.92 -15.08 9.08
C ASN A 234 -16.38 -15.49 9.40
N ILE A 235 -16.77 -15.34 10.67
CA ILE A 235 -18.15 -15.56 11.13
C ILE A 235 -18.69 -14.29 11.81
N THR A 236 -19.73 -13.69 11.24
CA THR A 236 -20.30 -12.39 11.67
C THR A 236 -21.09 -12.43 12.99
N SER A 237 -21.08 -13.56 13.69
CA SER A 237 -21.88 -13.78 14.90
C SER A 237 -21.00 -13.68 16.15
N GLY A 238 -21.31 -12.70 17.01
CA GLY A 238 -20.58 -12.41 18.25
C GLY A 238 -19.67 -11.17 18.17
N HIS A 239 -19.24 -10.82 16.95
CA HIS A 239 -18.48 -9.61 16.65
C HIS A 239 -19.29 -8.34 16.90
N VAL A 240 -18.62 -7.22 17.24
CA VAL A 240 -19.23 -5.87 17.31
C VAL A 240 -18.88 -5.02 16.07
N ARG A 241 -17.81 -5.37 15.35
CA ARG A 241 -17.46 -4.84 14.02
C ARG A 241 -17.57 -5.92 12.95
N ASN A 242 -18.05 -5.53 11.77
CA ASN A 242 -18.00 -6.32 10.54
C ASN A 242 -17.14 -5.53 9.54
N VAL A 243 -15.82 -5.60 9.70
CA VAL A 243 -14.81 -5.06 8.76
C VAL A 243 -13.74 -6.15 8.64
N GLY A 244 -13.31 -6.47 7.41
CA GLY A 244 -12.29 -7.48 7.14
C GLY A 244 -12.50 -8.85 7.82
N TYR A 245 -11.37 -9.51 8.10
CA TYR A 245 -11.28 -10.67 8.98
C TYR A 245 -10.90 -10.22 10.40
N THR A 246 -11.09 -11.10 11.38
CA THR A 246 -10.68 -10.87 12.78
C THR A 246 -9.78 -12.00 13.24
N TYR A 247 -8.67 -11.68 13.91
CA TYR A 247 -7.95 -12.67 14.72
C TYR A 247 -8.63 -12.82 16.09
N LYS A 248 -9.03 -14.05 16.41
CA LYS A 248 -9.74 -14.44 17.62
C LYS A 248 -8.94 -15.46 18.41
N TRP A 249 -9.00 -15.37 19.72
CA TRP A 249 -8.52 -16.39 20.65
C TRP A 249 -9.57 -16.68 21.73
N GLY A 250 -9.42 -17.83 22.40
CA GLY A 250 -10.43 -18.34 23.32
C GLY A 250 -11.61 -19.00 22.60
N THR A 251 -12.75 -19.06 23.28
CA THR A 251 -13.83 -20.01 22.98
C THR A 251 -14.37 -19.96 21.56
N THR A 252 -14.65 -21.12 20.96
CA THR A 252 -15.43 -21.28 19.72
C THR A 252 -16.87 -20.78 19.84
N GLU A 253 -17.39 -20.54 21.05
CA GLU A 253 -18.72 -19.99 21.25
C GLU A 253 -18.90 -18.61 20.59
N ILE A 254 -20.12 -18.39 20.11
CA ILE A 254 -20.56 -17.16 19.42
C ILE A 254 -21.01 -16.08 20.42
N ASN A 255 -21.53 -16.50 21.57
CA ASN A 255 -21.87 -15.63 22.69
C ASN A 255 -21.33 -16.26 23.98
N LEU A 256 -20.47 -15.56 24.70
CA LEU A 256 -20.13 -15.96 26.06
C LEU A 256 -21.36 -15.83 26.96
N PRO A 257 -21.83 -16.91 27.61
CA PRO A 257 -22.93 -16.81 28.56
C PRO A 257 -22.46 -16.14 29.84
N ALA A 258 -23.35 -15.42 30.51
CA ALA A 258 -23.02 -14.71 31.75
C ALA A 258 -22.70 -15.62 32.96
N LYS A 259 -22.64 -16.95 32.79
CA LYS A 259 -22.44 -17.97 33.83
C LYS A 259 -21.76 -19.22 33.25
N ARG A 260 -20.68 -19.69 33.89
CA ARG A 260 -19.89 -20.90 33.54
C ARG A 260 -20.74 -22.10 33.11
N LYS A 261 -21.76 -22.42 33.91
CA LYS A 261 -22.62 -23.62 33.76
C LYS A 261 -23.47 -23.71 32.47
N ASP A 262 -23.44 -22.69 31.63
CA ASP A 262 -24.21 -22.60 30.39
C ASP A 262 -23.32 -22.72 29.13
N ILE A 263 -22.00 -22.90 29.30
CA ILE A 263 -21.04 -23.19 28.23
C ILE A 263 -21.09 -24.70 27.92
N LEU A 264 -21.14 -25.07 26.63
CA LEU A 264 -21.34 -26.47 26.24
C LEU A 264 -20.05 -27.20 25.84
N ARG A 265 -18.99 -26.45 25.48
CA ARG A 265 -17.65 -26.95 25.10
C ARG A 265 -16.56 -25.92 25.41
N ALA A 266 -16.16 -25.86 26.67
CA ALA A 266 -14.93 -25.20 27.06
C ALA A 266 -13.77 -26.21 26.88
N ASP A 267 -13.28 -26.35 25.64
CA ASP A 267 -12.02 -27.05 25.38
C ASP A 267 -10.85 -26.07 25.62
N ASP A 268 -9.70 -26.55 26.08
CA ASP A 268 -8.79 -25.86 27.04
C ASP A 268 -7.96 -24.66 26.51
N ASN A 269 -8.41 -23.95 25.48
CA ASN A 269 -7.64 -22.99 24.69
C ASN A 269 -8.01 -21.50 24.90
N TYR A 270 -8.03 -21.03 26.15
CA TYR A 270 -8.28 -19.62 26.50
C TYR A 270 -6.99 -18.80 26.75
N ALA A 271 -5.83 -19.46 26.82
CA ALA A 271 -4.51 -18.83 26.85
C ALA A 271 -3.87 -18.75 25.44
N GLY A 272 -3.03 -17.74 25.23
CA GLY A 272 -2.27 -17.56 24.00
C GLY A 272 -1.91 -16.11 23.70
N VAL A 273 -0.98 -15.92 22.78
CA VAL A 273 -0.45 -14.62 22.37
C VAL A 273 -0.39 -14.51 20.85
N VAL A 274 -0.67 -13.32 20.33
CA VAL A 274 -0.52 -12.94 18.92
C VAL A 274 0.37 -11.71 18.83
N TYR A 275 1.32 -11.73 17.90
CA TYR A 275 2.32 -10.67 17.76
C TYR A 275 2.66 -10.40 16.30
N SER A 276 2.81 -9.13 15.94
CA SER A 276 3.09 -8.74 14.56
C SER A 276 4.51 -9.14 14.15
N ASN A 277 4.77 -9.26 12.84
CA ASN A 277 6.13 -9.12 12.32
C ASN A 277 6.73 -7.77 12.77
N SER A 278 8.05 -7.67 12.77
CA SER A 278 8.75 -6.46 13.22
C SER A 278 8.45 -5.27 12.32
N PHE A 279 8.10 -4.11 12.87
CA PHE A 279 7.88 -2.87 12.12
C PHE A 279 8.63 -1.69 12.74
N VAL A 280 9.15 -0.81 11.90
CA VAL A 280 9.74 0.48 12.30
C VAL A 280 8.63 1.48 12.60
N VAL A 281 8.55 1.99 13.84
CA VAL A 281 7.62 3.10 14.16
C VAL A 281 7.95 4.32 13.27
N PRO A 282 6.99 4.90 12.52
CA PRO A 282 7.25 6.09 11.71
C PRO A 282 7.77 7.26 12.54
N ILE A 283 8.50 8.17 11.89
CA ILE A 283 9.03 9.39 12.53
C ILE A 283 8.15 10.56 12.12
N VAL A 284 7.53 11.21 13.11
CA VAL A 284 6.72 12.42 12.95
C VAL A 284 7.59 13.65 13.20
N GLY A 285 7.41 14.70 12.40
CA GLY A 285 8.09 15.98 12.58
C GLY A 285 9.61 15.84 12.54
N ASN A 286 10.28 16.13 13.66
CA ASN A 286 11.72 15.95 13.83
C ASN A 286 12.09 14.70 14.65
N GLY A 287 11.10 13.95 15.15
CA GLY A 287 11.30 12.82 16.05
C GLY A 287 11.57 13.22 17.50
N ASP A 288 11.12 14.40 17.94
CA ASP A 288 11.24 14.85 19.33
C ASP A 288 9.98 14.44 20.13
N PRO A 289 10.03 13.39 20.98
CA PRO A 289 8.85 12.88 21.69
C PRO A 289 8.27 13.84 22.74
N SER A 290 8.87 15.03 22.94
CA SER A 290 8.29 16.08 23.78
C SER A 290 7.31 17.00 23.04
N VAL A 291 7.28 16.95 21.70
CA VAL A 291 6.39 17.77 20.84
C VAL A 291 5.78 17.00 19.66
N ASP A 292 6.53 16.08 19.05
CA ASP A 292 6.09 15.20 17.98
C ASP A 292 5.45 13.95 18.61
N THR A 293 4.17 13.72 18.35
CA THR A 293 3.42 12.57 18.87
C THR A 293 3.12 11.55 17.78
N ILE A 294 3.09 10.26 18.12
CA ILE A 294 2.50 9.23 17.27
C ILE A 294 1.80 8.17 18.13
N PHE A 295 0.62 7.74 17.70
CA PHE A 295 -0.17 6.70 18.34
C PHE A 295 -0.43 5.54 17.40
N LEU A 296 -0.14 4.32 17.86
CA LEU A 296 -0.66 3.12 17.25
C LEU A 296 -2.04 2.84 17.82
N ASN A 297 -3.06 2.92 16.97
CA ASN A 297 -4.44 2.63 17.32
C ASN A 297 -4.69 1.14 17.09
N LEU A 298 -5.47 0.49 17.96
CA LEU A 298 -6.03 -0.83 17.70
C LEU A 298 -7.46 -0.92 18.21
N TRP A 299 -8.33 -1.64 17.51
CA TRP A 299 -9.64 -2.00 18.02
C TRP A 299 -9.59 -3.37 18.68
N ARG A 300 -10.29 -3.54 19.80
CA ARG A 300 -10.35 -4.79 20.55
C ARG A 300 -11.76 -5.12 21.04
N ASN A 301 -11.97 -6.37 21.41
CA ASN A 301 -13.17 -6.85 22.11
C ASN A 301 -12.80 -8.03 23.00
N VAL A 302 -12.63 -7.76 24.31
CA VAL A 302 -12.24 -8.74 25.32
C VAL A 302 -13.45 -9.04 26.21
N ARG A 303 -13.77 -10.32 26.36
CA ARG A 303 -14.89 -10.82 27.14
C ARG A 303 -14.45 -12.07 27.91
N VAL A 304 -14.77 -12.16 29.19
CA VAL A 304 -14.36 -13.29 30.03
C VAL A 304 -15.53 -13.87 30.81
N CYS A 305 -15.45 -15.14 31.15
CA CYS A 305 -16.38 -15.81 32.05
C CYS A 305 -15.60 -16.69 33.03
N SER A 306 -15.73 -16.40 34.32
CA SER A 306 -15.18 -17.09 35.50
C SER A 306 -13.78 -16.67 35.96
N PHE A 307 -12.96 -16.10 35.05
CA PHE A 307 -11.58 -15.60 35.25
C PHE A 307 -11.22 -15.18 36.69
N ASP A 308 -10.17 -15.79 37.25
CA ASP A 308 -9.71 -15.56 38.63
C ASP A 308 -8.53 -14.56 38.74
N LEU A 309 -7.76 -14.55 39.83
CA LEU A 309 -6.68 -13.58 40.04
C LEU A 309 -5.39 -13.94 39.27
N GLU A 310 -5.33 -15.16 38.73
CA GLU A 310 -4.21 -15.73 38.01
C GLU A 310 -4.42 -15.65 36.48
N ASP A 311 -5.67 -15.50 36.02
CA ASP A 311 -6.06 -15.26 34.63
C ASP A 311 -6.04 -13.77 34.23
N GLY A 312 -5.83 -13.47 32.93
CA GLY A 312 -5.83 -12.09 32.45
C GLY A 312 -5.67 -11.84 30.94
N TYR A 313 -5.52 -10.56 30.61
CA TYR A 313 -5.38 -9.98 29.26
C TYR A 313 -4.30 -8.89 29.28
N PHE A 314 -3.50 -8.78 28.20
CA PHE A 314 -2.46 -7.75 28.09
C PHE A 314 -2.30 -7.20 26.67
N VAL A 315 -1.80 -5.96 26.60
CA VAL A 315 -1.31 -5.29 25.38
C VAL A 315 0.06 -4.71 25.68
N ARG A 316 1.06 -5.04 24.88
CA ARG A 316 2.40 -4.45 24.97
C ARG A 316 3.07 -4.26 23.62
N ILE A 317 4.19 -3.54 23.65
CA ILE A 317 5.11 -3.41 22.52
C ILE A 317 6.43 -4.06 22.95
N ILE A 318 7.05 -4.77 22.01
CA ILE A 318 8.30 -5.51 22.23
C ILE A 318 9.38 -5.04 21.25
N ASN A 319 10.64 -5.12 21.67
CA ASN A 319 11.81 -4.85 20.85
C ASN A 319 12.04 -6.02 19.89
N ALA A 320 11.42 -5.96 18.72
CA ALA A 320 11.56 -6.99 17.70
C ALA A 320 13.01 -7.14 17.16
N SER A 321 13.90 -6.17 17.42
CA SER A 321 15.34 -6.30 17.16
C SER A 321 16.03 -7.38 18.01
N ALA A 322 15.37 -7.90 19.06
CA ALA A 322 15.82 -9.05 19.84
C ALA A 322 15.46 -10.41 19.20
N GLY A 323 14.59 -10.43 18.18
CA GLY A 323 14.01 -11.63 17.60
C GLY A 323 12.56 -11.86 18.07
N LEU A 324 11.81 -12.65 17.28
CA LEU A 324 10.37 -12.91 17.44
C LEU A 324 10.02 -14.42 17.39
N SER A 325 10.99 -15.29 17.72
CA SER A 325 10.86 -16.75 17.51
C SER A 325 10.33 -17.55 18.70
N ASN A 326 10.19 -16.93 19.88
CA ASN A 326 9.48 -17.48 21.03
C ASN A 326 9.03 -16.31 21.93
N PRO A 327 7.74 -16.21 22.29
CA PRO A 327 7.22 -15.26 23.30
C PRO A 327 8.08 -15.06 24.55
N ASP A 328 8.67 -16.13 25.11
CA ASP A 328 9.47 -16.02 26.35
C ASP A 328 10.79 -15.25 26.16
N ASN A 329 11.24 -15.06 24.92
CA ASN A 329 12.40 -14.23 24.57
C ASN A 329 12.03 -12.79 24.20
N HIS A 330 10.74 -12.43 24.14
CA HIS A 330 10.29 -11.13 23.66
C HIS A 330 10.66 -10.01 24.65
N GLN A 331 11.59 -9.15 24.24
CA GLN A 331 12.09 -8.06 25.09
C GLN A 331 11.10 -6.90 25.13
N VAL A 332 10.33 -6.82 26.22
CA VAL A 332 9.35 -5.77 26.46
C VAL A 332 9.99 -4.37 26.52
N ILE A 333 9.36 -3.35 25.91
CA ILE A 333 9.87 -1.97 25.94
C ILE A 333 9.03 -1.04 26.81
N GLY A 334 9.71 -0.05 27.40
CA GLY A 334 9.11 0.95 28.28
C GLY A 334 9.17 0.60 29.76
N SER A 335 9.06 1.63 30.60
CA SER A 335 8.81 1.48 32.03
C SER A 335 7.45 2.09 32.34
N PRO A 336 6.39 1.29 32.54
CA PRO A 336 6.36 -0.17 32.56
C PRO A 336 6.06 -0.77 31.19
N GLY A 337 6.37 -2.06 31.02
CA GLY A 337 6.30 -2.77 29.74
C GLY A 337 4.90 -3.08 29.20
N TYR A 338 3.86 -2.41 29.66
CA TYR A 338 2.47 -2.74 29.32
C TYR A 338 1.72 -1.45 28.97
N PHE A 339 1.04 -1.44 27.83
CA PHE A 339 0.05 -0.40 27.54
C PHE A 339 -1.24 -0.70 28.30
N GLU A 340 -1.60 -1.98 28.38
CA GLU A 340 -2.70 -2.46 29.20
C GLU A 340 -2.37 -3.82 29.82
N TYR A 341 -2.85 -4.02 31.05
CA TYR A 341 -2.78 -5.28 31.78
C TYR A 341 -4.04 -5.39 32.65
N PHE A 342 -4.73 -6.51 32.53
CA PHE A 342 -5.98 -6.79 33.22
C PHE A 342 -5.95 -8.22 33.78
N THR A 343 -6.42 -8.44 35.00
CA THR A 343 -6.64 -9.78 35.58
C THR A 343 -8.11 -9.98 35.92
N GLY A 344 -8.56 -11.21 36.18
CA GLY A 344 -9.85 -11.44 36.84
C GLY A 344 -9.87 -10.96 38.30
N VAL A 345 -10.99 -11.22 38.99
CA VAL A 345 -11.30 -10.58 40.29
C VAL A 345 -11.82 -11.58 41.33
N GLY A 346 -10.92 -11.95 42.24
CA GLY A 346 -11.24 -12.65 43.48
C GLY A 346 -11.03 -14.17 43.41
N ALA A 347 -10.62 -14.76 44.54
CA ALA A 347 -10.07 -16.12 44.62
C ALA A 347 -11.06 -17.30 44.43
N THR A 348 -12.26 -17.06 43.89
CA THR A 348 -13.22 -18.12 43.52
C THR A 348 -14.23 -17.63 42.48
N ASN A 349 -14.00 -17.86 41.19
CA ASN A 349 -15.09 -18.16 40.22
C ASN A 349 -16.31 -17.19 40.22
N GLN A 350 -16.08 -15.88 40.29
CA GLN A 350 -17.12 -14.85 40.51
C GLN A 350 -17.22 -13.81 39.39
N GLY A 351 -17.22 -14.28 38.14
CA GLY A 351 -17.95 -13.61 37.07
C GLY A 351 -17.11 -13.19 35.87
N HIS A 352 -17.48 -12.04 35.30
CA HIS A 352 -17.06 -11.58 33.98
C HIS A 352 -16.36 -10.20 34.09
N THR A 353 -15.69 -9.97 35.21
CA THR A 353 -15.16 -8.67 35.63
C THR A 353 -13.65 -8.74 35.71
N LEU A 354 -12.97 -7.78 35.10
CA LEU A 354 -11.51 -7.67 35.14
C LEU A 354 -11.07 -6.45 35.96
N ALA A 355 -9.98 -6.55 36.71
CA ALA A 355 -9.29 -5.44 37.36
C ALA A 355 -8.27 -4.82 36.40
N ASN A 356 -8.34 -3.50 36.21
CA ASN A 356 -7.37 -2.75 35.41
C ASN A 356 -6.12 -2.45 36.25
N TYR A 357 -4.96 -2.99 35.86
CA TYR A 357 -3.68 -2.60 36.42
C TYR A 357 -2.99 -1.63 35.46
N SER A 358 -3.40 -0.37 35.57
CA SER A 358 -2.84 0.72 34.77
C SER A 358 -1.32 0.78 34.96
N GLN A 359 -0.59 0.67 33.84
CA GLN A 359 0.86 0.82 33.72
C GLN A 359 1.65 0.55 35.01
N GLY A 360 1.92 -0.73 35.28
CA GLY A 360 2.94 -1.18 36.24
C GLY A 360 2.66 -0.89 37.72
N GLY A 361 1.45 -0.44 38.06
CA GLY A 361 1.01 -0.37 39.45
C GLY A 361 0.79 -1.78 40.02
N SER A 362 1.16 -2.01 41.28
CA SER A 362 0.73 -3.18 42.07
C SER A 362 -0.69 -3.01 42.66
N THR A 363 -1.41 -1.99 42.20
CA THR A 363 -2.74 -1.57 42.67
C THR A 363 -3.64 -1.33 41.48
N SER A 364 -4.81 -1.97 41.45
CA SER A 364 -5.79 -1.76 40.39
C SER A 364 -6.34 -0.33 40.39
N SER A 365 -6.44 0.28 39.20
CA SER A 365 -7.03 1.61 39.00
C SER A 365 -8.56 1.59 38.96
N GLY A 366 -9.16 0.41 38.71
CA GLY A 366 -10.59 0.16 38.70
C GLY A 366 -10.92 -1.26 38.24
N THR A 367 -12.19 -1.53 37.98
CA THR A 367 -12.70 -2.81 37.45
C THR A 367 -13.67 -2.57 36.30
N VAL A 368 -13.69 -3.44 35.29
CA VAL A 368 -14.56 -3.37 34.10
C VAL A 368 -15.42 -4.63 33.97
N GLU A 369 -16.71 -4.47 33.63
CA GLU A 369 -17.65 -5.58 33.41
C GLU A 369 -17.64 -5.99 31.93
N THR A 370 -16.97 -7.09 31.59
CA THR A 370 -16.64 -7.41 30.19
C THR A 370 -17.81 -7.90 29.33
N LEU A 371 -18.95 -8.26 29.95
CA LEU A 371 -20.18 -8.66 29.23
C LEU A 371 -21.20 -7.51 29.06
N GLY A 372 -20.84 -6.28 29.46
CA GLY A 372 -21.65 -5.09 29.16
C GLY A 372 -21.76 -4.84 27.65
N VAL A 373 -22.89 -4.25 27.22
CA VAL A 373 -23.14 -3.91 25.81
C VAL A 373 -22.84 -2.45 25.44
N GLU A 374 -22.56 -1.60 26.44
CA GLU A 374 -22.22 -0.18 26.27
C GLU A 374 -20.90 0.21 26.95
N GLU A 375 -20.52 -0.43 28.07
CA GLU A 375 -19.32 -0.10 28.88
C GLU A 375 -18.38 -1.30 29.10
N GLY A 376 -18.37 -2.26 28.18
CA GLY A 376 -17.51 -3.47 28.25
C GLY A 376 -16.06 -3.21 27.83
N LEU A 377 -15.20 -4.24 27.91
CA LEU A 377 -13.78 -4.14 27.52
C LEU A 377 -13.58 -4.28 26.00
N PHE A 378 -14.29 -3.45 25.24
CA PHE A 378 -14.23 -3.39 23.78
C PHE A 378 -14.15 -1.93 23.30
N GLY A 379 -13.65 -1.72 22.08
CA GLY A 379 -13.45 -0.39 21.50
C GLY A 379 -12.02 -0.18 21.01
N GLU A 380 -11.74 1.06 20.59
CA GLU A 380 -10.43 1.50 20.15
C GLU A 380 -9.58 1.94 21.35
N ILE A 381 -8.31 1.50 21.39
CA ILE A 381 -7.29 2.00 22.31
C ILE A 381 -6.13 2.62 21.52
N LYS A 382 -5.42 3.58 22.13
CA LYS A 382 -4.32 4.32 21.50
C LYS A 382 -3.02 4.14 22.28
N LEU A 383 -2.07 3.43 21.69
CA LEU A 383 -0.75 3.17 22.25
C LEU A 383 0.18 4.31 21.84
N ASN A 384 0.58 5.17 22.77
CA ASN A 384 1.55 6.25 22.51
C ASN A 384 2.94 5.66 22.22
N LEU A 385 3.40 5.73 20.96
CA LEU A 385 4.69 5.21 20.52
C LEU A 385 5.73 6.33 20.27
N SER A 386 5.47 7.58 20.70
CA SER A 386 6.32 8.74 20.44
C SER A 386 7.77 8.54 20.90
N ASN A 387 7.98 7.91 22.07
CA ASN A 387 9.32 7.59 22.59
C ASN A 387 10.07 6.51 21.79
N TYR A 388 9.43 5.90 20.79
CA TYR A 388 9.94 4.76 20.01
C TYR A 388 9.99 5.05 18.50
N MET A 389 9.77 6.29 18.07
CA MET A 389 9.90 6.71 16.66
C MET A 389 11.27 6.26 16.08
N GLY A 390 11.23 5.58 14.93
CA GLY A 390 12.41 5.00 14.28
C GLY A 390 12.91 3.67 14.86
N MET A 391 12.35 3.14 15.95
CA MET A 391 12.68 1.82 16.49
C MET A 391 11.95 0.70 15.76
N ASN A 392 12.61 -0.44 15.56
CA ASN A 392 11.99 -1.67 15.06
C ASN A 392 11.37 -2.46 16.22
N VAL A 393 10.04 -2.55 16.25
CA VAL A 393 9.23 -3.08 17.35
C VAL A 393 8.22 -4.12 16.85
N SER A 394 7.48 -4.78 17.73
CA SER A 394 6.30 -5.57 17.38
C SER A 394 5.18 -5.29 18.39
N LEU A 395 3.93 -5.35 17.93
CA LEU A 395 2.73 -5.26 18.77
C LEU A 395 2.39 -6.67 19.24
N GLU A 396 2.32 -6.86 20.55
CA GLU A 396 2.02 -8.14 21.18
C GLU A 396 0.77 -8.01 22.07
N VAL A 397 -0.20 -8.91 21.86
CA VAL A 397 -1.48 -8.94 22.57
C VAL A 397 -1.82 -10.38 22.91
N GLY A 398 -2.38 -10.64 24.08
CA GLY A 398 -2.79 -12.00 24.43
C GLY A 398 -3.66 -12.10 25.67
N MET A 399 -4.01 -13.33 26.00
CA MET A 399 -4.65 -13.72 27.25
C MET A 399 -3.88 -14.88 27.88
N PHE A 400 -3.93 -14.96 29.21
CA PHE A 400 -3.20 -15.95 30.01
C PHE A 400 -4.10 -16.46 31.14
N GLY A 401 -3.77 -17.60 31.72
CA GLY A 401 -4.52 -18.21 32.81
C GLY A 401 -4.24 -19.70 33.00
N GLY A 402 -4.69 -20.28 34.10
CA GLY A 402 -4.34 -21.67 34.50
C GLY A 402 -5.39 -22.71 34.11
N GLU A 403 -4.97 -23.86 33.58
CA GLU A 403 -5.90 -24.91 33.12
C GLU A 403 -6.86 -25.33 34.25
N GLY A 404 -8.16 -25.37 33.95
CA GLY A 404 -9.26 -25.46 34.92
C GLY A 404 -9.32 -26.76 35.73
N ILE A 405 -8.46 -26.91 36.75
CA ILE A 405 -8.23 -28.16 37.48
C ILE A 405 -9.54 -28.73 38.09
N GLY A 406 -10.05 -29.78 37.43
CA GLY A 406 -11.25 -30.51 37.87
C GLY A 406 -12.56 -29.99 37.27
N GLY A 407 -12.49 -29.34 36.10
CA GLY A 407 -13.66 -28.79 35.40
C GLY A 407 -14.07 -27.43 35.96
N SER A 408 -13.10 -26.61 36.36
CA SER A 408 -13.27 -25.18 36.57
C SER A 408 -13.00 -24.44 35.26
N ASP A 409 -13.89 -24.61 34.29
CA ASP A 409 -13.67 -24.11 32.94
C ASP A 409 -13.77 -22.57 32.92
N ASP A 410 -12.61 -21.92 32.99
CA ASP A 410 -12.45 -20.47 32.87
C ASP A 410 -12.31 -20.11 31.37
N VAL A 411 -13.13 -19.17 30.88
CA VAL A 411 -13.37 -19.04 29.43
C VAL A 411 -13.25 -17.60 28.97
N GLY A 412 -12.22 -17.35 28.17
CA GLY A 412 -12.00 -16.09 27.46
C GLY A 412 -12.57 -16.06 26.04
N PHE A 413 -12.80 -14.84 25.56
CA PHE A 413 -12.88 -14.46 24.15
C PHE A 413 -12.05 -13.19 24.01
N GLY A 414 -11.12 -13.17 23.07
CA GLY A 414 -10.43 -11.96 22.64
C GLY A 414 -10.48 -11.80 21.12
N GLN A 415 -10.67 -10.56 20.69
CA GLN A 415 -10.67 -10.13 19.29
C GLN A 415 -9.82 -8.87 19.18
N ILE A 416 -9.01 -8.79 18.11
CA ILE A 416 -8.32 -7.58 17.64
C ILE A 416 -8.74 -7.31 16.20
N ASP A 417 -8.78 -6.03 15.82
CA ASP A 417 -9.20 -5.52 14.52
C ASP A 417 -8.55 -4.13 14.26
N ASN A 418 -8.48 -3.72 13.00
CA ASN A 418 -8.22 -2.34 12.56
C ASN A 418 -7.09 -1.62 13.33
N VAL A 419 -5.84 -1.95 12.96
CA VAL A 419 -4.63 -1.52 13.67
C VAL A 419 -3.75 -0.65 12.77
N TYR A 420 -3.64 0.63 13.11
CA TYR A 420 -3.17 1.68 12.21
C TYR A 420 -2.56 2.86 12.97
N PHE A 421 -1.68 3.62 12.33
CA PHE A 421 -1.13 4.87 12.89
C PHE A 421 -2.09 6.05 12.71
N ASP A 422 -2.00 7.05 13.59
CA ASP A 422 -3.01 8.09 13.77
C ASP A 422 -3.04 9.23 12.74
N TYR A 423 -2.12 9.25 11.78
CA TYR A 423 -2.06 10.25 10.70
C TYR A 423 -2.61 9.71 9.37
N THR A 424 -3.27 10.57 8.59
CA THR A 424 -3.82 10.21 7.27
C THR A 424 -2.96 10.76 6.14
N VAL A 425 -2.59 9.91 5.19
CA VAL A 425 -1.85 10.29 3.98
C VAL A 425 -2.59 9.72 2.78
N ASP A 426 -3.02 10.58 1.87
CA ASP A 426 -3.74 10.17 0.66
C ASP A 426 -2.76 9.63 -0.39
N THR A 427 -3.19 8.63 -1.13
CA THR A 427 -2.49 8.10 -2.31
C THR A 427 -3.41 8.10 -3.52
N ALA A 428 -2.84 8.30 -4.71
CA ALA A 428 -3.57 8.17 -5.96
C ALA A 428 -2.68 7.63 -7.08
N LEU A 429 -3.14 6.60 -7.78
CA LEU A 429 -2.62 6.23 -9.08
C LEU A 429 -3.08 7.25 -10.13
N ASN A 430 -2.12 7.78 -10.90
CA ASN A 430 -2.38 8.65 -12.04
C ASN A 430 -2.58 7.81 -13.31
N GLU A 431 -2.59 8.46 -14.47
CA GLU A 431 -2.72 7.77 -15.75
C GLU A 431 -1.51 6.90 -16.11
N LEU A 432 -1.77 5.80 -16.82
CA LEU A 432 -0.75 4.89 -17.35
C LEU A 432 0.16 5.58 -18.38
N GLN A 433 1.47 5.40 -18.19
CA GLN A 433 2.53 5.87 -19.07
C GLN A 433 3.26 4.65 -19.68
N SER A 434 3.53 4.72 -20.98
CA SER A 434 4.39 3.77 -21.70
C SER A 434 5.79 4.33 -21.88
N GLN A 435 6.80 3.47 -21.95
CA GLN A 435 8.15 3.90 -22.29
C GLN A 435 8.20 4.46 -23.71
N GLN A 436 8.70 5.68 -23.83
CA GLN A 436 8.91 6.34 -25.11
C GLN A 436 10.24 5.93 -25.74
N SER A 437 10.17 5.53 -27.01
CA SER A 437 11.28 5.20 -27.89
C SER A 437 11.62 6.37 -28.82
N GLN A 438 12.87 6.38 -29.30
CA GLN A 438 13.32 7.24 -30.38
C GLN A 438 13.77 6.38 -31.57
N ILE A 439 13.30 6.71 -32.77
CA ILE A 439 13.69 6.04 -34.01
C ILE A 439 14.38 7.08 -34.90
N ILE A 440 15.68 6.86 -35.15
CA ILE A 440 16.49 7.69 -36.04
C ILE A 440 16.64 6.96 -37.37
N ILE A 441 16.30 7.61 -38.48
CA ILE A 441 16.39 7.06 -39.84
C ILE A 441 17.31 7.93 -40.68
N ILE A 442 18.42 7.36 -41.14
CA ILE A 442 19.36 7.99 -42.08
C ILE A 442 19.06 7.46 -43.48
N THR A 443 18.53 8.32 -44.35
CA THR A 443 18.16 7.96 -45.72
C THR A 443 19.37 8.08 -46.66
N ARG A 444 19.58 7.05 -47.48
CA ARG A 444 20.63 7.00 -48.51
C ARG A 444 20.10 6.47 -49.84
N ASP A 445 20.77 6.84 -50.92
CA ASP A 445 20.55 6.26 -52.25
C ASP A 445 21.23 4.88 -52.40
N VAL A 446 21.15 4.31 -53.61
CA VAL A 446 21.72 2.98 -53.92
C VAL A 446 23.25 2.95 -53.98
N ASP A 447 23.91 4.10 -54.17
CA ASP A 447 25.37 4.24 -54.18
C ASP A 447 25.93 4.65 -52.80
N GLY A 448 25.04 4.97 -51.85
CA GLY A 448 25.32 5.23 -50.44
C GLY A 448 25.43 6.71 -50.06
N ASN A 449 25.12 7.66 -50.96
CA ASN A 449 25.09 9.08 -50.61
C ASN A 449 23.85 9.39 -49.75
N ILE A 450 23.93 10.44 -48.94
CA ILE A 450 22.81 10.89 -48.08
C ILE A 450 21.73 11.60 -48.92
N ILE A 451 20.46 11.43 -48.55
CA ILE A 451 19.33 12.13 -49.19
C ILE A 451 18.67 13.09 -48.19
N PRO A 452 19.02 14.40 -48.21
CA PRO A 452 18.23 15.47 -47.62
C PRO A 452 16.86 15.65 -48.30
N GLY A 453 15.86 16.11 -47.55
CA GLY A 453 14.53 16.41 -48.10
C GLY A 453 13.69 15.18 -48.47
N ALA A 454 14.08 13.97 -48.05
CA ALA A 454 13.28 12.77 -48.19
C ALA A 454 12.17 12.76 -47.14
N GLU A 455 10.95 12.47 -47.56
CA GLU A 455 9.79 12.27 -46.69
C GLU A 455 9.83 10.83 -46.15
N VAL A 456 9.81 10.68 -44.83
CA VAL A 456 9.79 9.40 -44.13
C VAL A 456 8.51 9.31 -43.32
N SER A 457 7.71 8.28 -43.53
CA SER A 457 6.50 8.03 -42.75
C SER A 457 6.66 6.76 -41.92
N LEU A 458 6.42 6.88 -40.62
CA LEU A 458 6.42 5.77 -39.67
C LEU A 458 5.04 5.11 -39.67
N VAL A 459 4.99 3.77 -39.68
CA VAL A 459 3.76 3.00 -39.92
C VAL A 459 3.60 1.89 -38.88
N GLN A 460 2.45 1.86 -38.20
CA GLN A 460 2.07 0.82 -37.24
C GLN A 460 0.70 0.25 -37.62
N ASN A 461 0.53 -1.07 -37.61
CA ASN A 461 -0.73 -1.74 -37.97
C ASN A 461 -1.35 -1.28 -39.32
N ASN A 462 -0.48 -0.96 -40.31
CA ASN A 462 -0.81 -0.37 -41.61
C ASN A 462 -1.41 1.05 -41.59
N ILE A 463 -1.31 1.76 -40.47
CA ILE A 463 -1.69 3.17 -40.30
C ILE A 463 -0.40 4.00 -40.19
N VAL A 464 -0.31 5.14 -40.89
CA VAL A 464 0.77 6.12 -40.69
C VAL A 464 0.57 6.77 -39.33
N VAL A 465 1.57 6.67 -38.45
CA VAL A 465 1.54 7.25 -37.09
C VAL A 465 2.24 8.59 -37.00
N ASP A 466 3.25 8.84 -37.84
CA ASP A 466 3.95 10.12 -37.94
C ASP A 466 4.66 10.23 -39.30
N THR A 467 4.94 11.45 -39.77
CA THR A 467 5.66 11.75 -41.01
C THR A 467 6.62 12.91 -40.81
N GLN A 468 7.90 12.69 -41.11
CA GLN A 468 8.99 13.65 -40.96
C GLN A 468 9.79 13.79 -42.26
N THR A 469 10.61 14.83 -42.37
CA THR A 469 11.54 15.03 -43.50
C THR A 469 12.98 14.86 -43.03
N THR A 470 13.88 14.37 -43.88
CA THR A 470 15.33 14.33 -43.60
C THR A 470 16.00 15.70 -43.74
N ASP A 471 16.97 15.95 -42.87
CA ASP A 471 17.76 17.19 -42.81
C ASP A 471 18.93 17.21 -43.82
N ASP A 472 19.77 18.25 -43.76
CA ASP A 472 20.97 18.40 -44.60
C ASP A 472 22.01 17.26 -44.44
N THR A 473 21.89 16.41 -43.41
CA THR A 473 22.72 15.21 -43.20
C THR A 473 22.07 13.93 -43.73
N GLY A 474 20.82 14.00 -44.21
CA GLY A 474 19.99 12.87 -44.60
C GLY A 474 19.35 12.13 -43.42
N GLU A 475 19.40 12.69 -42.22
CA GLU A 475 18.84 12.10 -41.00
C GLU A 475 17.45 12.66 -40.68
N THR A 476 16.58 11.83 -40.12
CA THR A 476 15.35 12.28 -39.48
C THR A 476 15.08 11.51 -38.20
N THR A 477 14.37 12.13 -37.25
CA THR A 477 14.14 11.58 -35.91
C THR A 477 12.66 11.59 -35.57
N PHE A 478 12.15 10.42 -35.22
CA PHE A 478 10.86 10.20 -34.59
C PHE A 478 11.08 10.04 -33.09
N SER A 479 10.48 10.92 -32.29
CA SER A 479 10.57 10.90 -30.81
C SER A 479 9.20 10.60 -30.21
N ASN A 480 9.18 10.22 -28.93
CA ASN A 480 7.96 9.92 -28.17
C ASN A 480 7.14 8.74 -28.72
N ILE A 481 7.78 7.85 -29.48
CA ILE A 481 7.14 6.70 -30.12
C ILE A 481 6.86 5.62 -29.07
N ASN A 482 5.67 5.01 -29.08
CA ASN A 482 5.33 3.89 -28.21
C ASN A 482 6.32 2.72 -28.40
N TYR A 483 6.55 1.90 -27.38
CA TYR A 483 7.19 0.61 -27.59
C TYR A 483 6.33 -0.28 -28.50
N GLY A 484 6.91 -0.81 -29.58
CA GLY A 484 6.17 -1.64 -30.54
C GLY A 484 6.95 -1.97 -31.81
N ILE A 485 6.32 -2.74 -32.70
CA ILE A 485 6.85 -3.06 -34.03
C ILE A 485 6.35 -2.02 -35.03
N TYR A 486 7.28 -1.37 -35.72
CA TYR A 486 7.01 -0.35 -36.74
C TYR A 486 7.62 -0.77 -38.09
N ASN A 487 6.91 -0.42 -39.16
CA ASN A 487 7.48 -0.27 -40.49
C ASN A 487 7.72 1.22 -40.78
N PHE A 488 8.45 1.54 -41.84
CA PHE A 488 8.54 2.89 -42.37
C PHE A 488 8.52 2.87 -43.89
N THR A 489 8.04 3.96 -44.50
CA THR A 489 8.14 4.21 -45.94
C THR A 489 8.96 5.46 -46.18
N VAL A 490 9.80 5.44 -47.22
CA VAL A 490 10.62 6.59 -47.63
C VAL A 490 10.21 7.00 -49.03
N ASN A 491 9.99 8.29 -49.23
CA ASN A 491 9.58 8.92 -50.47
C ASN A 491 10.54 10.08 -50.78
N SER A 492 11.17 10.06 -51.96
CA SER A 492 12.15 11.08 -52.36
C SER A 492 11.93 11.49 -53.81
N THR A 493 11.96 12.80 -54.06
CA THR A 493 11.72 13.38 -55.40
C THR A 493 13.01 13.97 -55.96
N PHE A 494 13.67 13.23 -56.85
CA PHE A 494 14.87 13.70 -57.54
C PHE A 494 14.53 14.68 -58.66
N ALA A 495 15.36 15.71 -58.84
CA ALA A 495 15.26 16.62 -59.97
C ALA A 495 15.57 15.88 -61.29
N PRO A 496 14.69 15.93 -62.32
CA PRO A 496 14.91 15.20 -63.56
C PRO A 496 16.22 15.60 -64.26
N GLY A 497 17.11 14.63 -64.47
CA GLY A 497 18.35 14.81 -65.24
C GLY A 497 19.66 14.75 -64.44
N VAL A 498 19.62 14.45 -63.14
CA VAL A 498 20.86 14.23 -62.34
C VAL A 498 21.33 12.77 -62.42
N GLU A 499 20.43 11.79 -62.33
CA GLU A 499 20.75 10.36 -62.39
C GLU A 499 19.75 9.55 -63.25
N GLN A 500 20.12 8.32 -63.60
CA GLN A 500 19.20 7.33 -64.16
C GLN A 500 18.64 6.45 -63.04
N VAL A 501 17.36 6.07 -63.14
CA VAL A 501 16.79 5.00 -62.29
C VAL A 501 17.45 3.67 -62.66
N VAL A 502 18.41 3.22 -61.84
CA VAL A 502 19.17 1.98 -62.09
C VAL A 502 18.41 0.72 -61.62
N PHE A 503 17.43 0.87 -60.74
CA PHE A 503 16.58 -0.21 -60.25
C PHE A 503 15.16 0.31 -59.92
N ASN A 504 14.12 -0.42 -60.31
CA ASN A 504 12.72 -0.16 -59.93
C ASN A 504 12.13 -1.40 -59.26
N SER A 505 11.84 -1.33 -57.96
CA SER A 505 11.25 -2.43 -57.19
C SER A 505 9.78 -2.70 -57.52
N THR A 506 9.06 -1.77 -58.15
CA THR A 506 7.65 -1.95 -58.53
C THR A 506 7.44 -2.83 -59.77
N GLU A 507 8.50 -3.08 -60.54
CA GLU A 507 8.49 -3.95 -61.73
C GLU A 507 8.97 -5.39 -61.43
N ALA A 508 9.22 -5.73 -60.16
CA ALA A 508 9.79 -7.00 -59.72
C ALA A 508 8.81 -7.87 -58.91
N ASN A 509 7.60 -8.12 -59.45
CA ASN A 509 6.64 -9.12 -59.01
C ASN A 509 6.09 -9.92 -60.20
#